data_AF-A0A7S3AWQ4-F1
#
_entry.id   AF-A0A7S3AWQ4-F1
#
_cell.length_a   1.000
_cell.length_b   1.000
_cell.length_c   1.000
_cell.angle_alpha   90.00
_cell.angle_beta   90.00
_cell.angle_gamma   90.00
#
_symmetry.space_group_name_H-M   'P 1'
#
loop_
_entity.id
_entity.type
_entity.pdbx_description
1 polymer ?
#
loop_
_entity_poly.entity_id
_entity_poly.type
_entity_poly.pdbx_seq_one_letter_code
_entity_poly.pdbx_strand_id
1 'polypeptide(L)'
;PKSFVRLSAGGTASPDVLLSAGDFRGMIAATGAATTISVQRIYQPTLLPSSAEASPTAAAALARLRDSQSGLPSGCISQVIGSTVVLDDGGFGFEFLTPLTGNGLDPKAASPDLVRHSLVRVASAADGVVLVLWAGARSADWDAGAGNELREAANTFAATPPSR
;
A
#
# COMPACT_ATOMS: atom_id res chain seq x y z
N PRO A 1 -16.20 6.83 -16.20
CA PRO A 1 -16.97 5.56 -16.20
C PRO A 1 -17.65 5.32 -14.85
N LYS A 2 -18.96 5.02 -14.82
CA LYS A 2 -19.76 4.76 -13.61
C LYS A 2 -19.49 3.36 -13.05
N SER A 3 -18.31 3.11 -12.48
CA SER A 3 -18.02 1.86 -11.74
C SER A 3 -16.55 1.81 -11.26
N PHE A 4 -16.18 2.60 -10.25
CA PHE A 4 -14.83 2.51 -9.64
C PHE A 4 -14.82 2.01 -8.19
N VAL A 5 -16.00 1.83 -7.58
CA VAL A 5 -16.12 1.27 -6.22
C VAL A 5 -16.78 -0.09 -6.32
N ARG A 6 -15.97 -1.15 -6.32
CA ARG A 6 -16.46 -2.51 -6.06
C ARG A 6 -16.12 -2.81 -4.61
N LEU A 7 -17.08 -2.61 -3.70
CA LEU A 7 -17.01 -3.20 -2.37
C LEU A 7 -16.79 -4.71 -2.57
N SER A 8 -15.68 -5.22 -2.07
CA SER A 8 -15.12 -6.52 -2.44
C SER A 8 -16.13 -7.66 -2.27
N ALA A 9 -16.70 -8.13 -3.37
CA ALA A 9 -17.48 -9.38 -3.41
C ALA A 9 -16.61 -10.60 -3.80
N GLY A 10 -15.28 -10.47 -3.81
CA GLY A 10 -14.37 -11.52 -4.25
C GLY A 10 -12.94 -11.48 -3.69
N GLY A 11 -12.62 -10.51 -2.83
CA GLY A 11 -11.52 -10.70 -1.87
C GLY A 11 -12.08 -11.54 -0.74
N THR A 12 -11.32 -12.50 -0.22
CA THR A 12 -11.63 -13.13 1.06
C THR A 12 -11.97 -12.01 2.04
N ALA A 13 -13.25 -11.90 2.41
CA ALA A 13 -13.77 -10.82 3.22
C ALA A 13 -13.15 -10.94 4.62
N SER A 14 -11.95 -10.38 4.76
CA SER A 14 -11.37 -10.11 6.07
C SER A 14 -12.20 -8.96 6.65
N PRO A 15 -12.68 -9.07 7.90
CA PRO A 15 -13.41 -8.00 8.59
C PRO A 15 -12.59 -6.70 8.75
N ASP A 16 -11.31 -6.75 8.37
CA ASP A 16 -10.33 -5.70 8.53
C ASP A 16 -10.19 -4.79 7.28
N VAL A 17 -10.87 -5.07 6.17
CA VAL A 17 -10.83 -4.22 4.96
C VAL A 17 -12.05 -3.31 4.91
N LEU A 18 -11.86 -2.02 5.20
CA LEU A 18 -12.96 -1.03 5.30
C LEU A 18 -13.42 -0.52 3.93
N LEU A 19 -12.48 -0.37 3.00
CA LEU A 19 -12.75 0.03 1.63
C LEU A 19 -11.67 -0.55 0.71
N SER A 20 -12.06 -1.30 -0.31
CA SER A 20 -11.16 -1.75 -1.37
C SER A 20 -11.69 -1.27 -2.71
N ALA A 21 -11.13 -0.18 -3.23
CA ALA A 21 -11.24 0.15 -4.65
C ALA A 21 -10.11 -0.59 -5.38
N GLY A 22 -10.30 -1.91 -5.50
CA GLY A 22 -9.40 -2.82 -6.20
C GLY A 22 -8.27 -3.39 -5.33
N ASP A 23 -8.31 -4.68 -5.04
CA ASP A 23 -7.08 -5.45 -4.86
C ASP A 23 -6.93 -6.32 -6.09
N PHE A 24 -6.40 -5.71 -7.15
CA PHE A 24 -6.36 -6.30 -8.47
C PHE A 24 -5.00 -6.94 -8.77
N ARG A 25 -4.18 -7.33 -7.78
CA ARG A 25 -2.82 -7.86 -8.06
C ARG A 25 -2.81 -9.00 -9.10
N GLY A 26 -3.78 -9.93 -9.04
CA GLY A 26 -3.98 -10.96 -10.07
C GLY A 26 -4.54 -10.44 -11.42
N MET A 27 -5.30 -9.34 -11.39
CA MET A 27 -5.81 -8.67 -12.60
C MET A 27 -4.76 -7.76 -13.25
N ILE A 28 -3.88 -7.09 -12.50
CA ILE A 28 -2.77 -6.29 -13.06
C ILE A 28 -1.84 -7.19 -13.86
N ALA A 29 -1.57 -8.40 -13.34
CA ALA A 29 -0.82 -9.44 -14.06
C ALA A 29 -1.53 -9.91 -15.34
N ALA A 30 -2.87 -9.93 -15.35
CA ALA A 30 -3.67 -10.42 -16.48
C ALA A 30 -4.09 -9.35 -17.51
N THR A 31 -4.27 -8.08 -17.11
CA THR A 31 -5.02 -7.08 -17.91
C THR A 31 -4.32 -5.75 -18.10
N GLY A 32 -3.10 -5.54 -17.60
CA GLY A 32 -2.41 -4.29 -17.95
C GLY A 32 -2.66 -3.11 -17.01
N ALA A 33 -3.77 -3.09 -16.28
CA ALA A 33 -4.26 -1.88 -15.61
C ALA A 33 -4.81 -2.21 -14.23
N ALA A 34 -4.21 -1.63 -13.18
CA ALA A 34 -4.98 -1.26 -11.99
C ALA A 34 -4.21 -0.26 -11.13
N THR A 35 -4.63 0.99 -11.22
CA THR A 35 -4.53 1.91 -10.10
C THR A 35 -5.47 1.41 -9.01
N THR A 36 -4.98 1.28 -7.79
CA THR A 36 -5.81 0.85 -6.67
C THR A 36 -5.61 1.70 -5.45
N ILE A 37 -6.70 1.85 -4.70
CA ILE A 37 -6.72 2.47 -3.38
C ILE A 37 -7.47 1.52 -2.46
N SER A 38 -6.83 1.11 -1.37
CA SER A 38 -7.47 0.31 -0.33
C SER A 38 -7.14 0.85 1.04
N VAL A 39 -8.12 0.83 1.94
CA VAL A 39 -7.98 1.20 3.34
C VAL A 39 -8.22 -0.04 4.19
N GLN A 40 -7.26 -0.34 5.05
CA GLN A 40 -7.26 -1.49 5.92
C GLN A 40 -7.16 -1.06 7.38
N ARG A 41 -7.97 -1.67 8.23
CA ARG A 41 -7.86 -1.61 9.68
C ARG A 41 -6.88 -2.68 10.14
N ILE A 42 -5.94 -2.33 11.00
CA ILE A 42 -4.99 -3.29 11.57
C ILE A 42 -5.00 -3.14 13.09
N TYR A 43 -5.25 -4.24 13.79
CA TYR A 43 -5.20 -4.32 15.25
C TYR A 43 -3.81 -4.72 15.74
N GLN A 44 -2.78 -4.02 15.24
CA GLN A 44 -1.38 -4.23 15.59
C GLN A 44 -0.69 -2.86 15.75
N PRO A 45 -0.87 -2.19 16.90
CA PRO A 45 -0.30 -0.85 17.12
C PRO A 45 1.23 -0.82 17.04
N THR A 46 1.89 -1.98 17.19
CA THR A 46 3.35 -2.14 17.03
C THR A 46 3.85 -1.90 15.59
N LEU A 47 2.96 -1.79 14.61
CA LEU A 47 3.31 -1.44 13.23
C LEU A 47 3.47 0.07 12.99
N LEU A 48 3.13 0.91 13.98
CA LEU A 48 3.48 2.32 13.99
C LEU A 48 4.87 2.50 14.63
N PRO A 49 5.80 3.18 13.96
CA PRO A 49 7.10 3.47 14.56
C PRO A 49 6.94 4.51 15.68
N SER A 50 7.66 4.30 16.78
CA SER A 50 7.72 5.26 17.89
C SER A 50 8.74 6.39 17.69
N SER A 51 9.60 6.27 16.67
CA SER A 51 10.60 7.28 16.31
C SER A 51 11.01 7.18 14.83
N ALA A 52 11.71 8.21 14.33
CA ALA A 52 12.22 8.23 12.96
C ALA A 52 13.19 7.05 12.70
N GLU A 53 14.02 6.69 13.68
CA GLU A 53 14.97 5.57 13.57
C GLU A 53 14.26 4.21 13.45
N ALA A 54 13.09 4.06 14.06
CA ALA A 54 12.28 2.83 13.98
C ALA A 54 11.47 2.72 12.67
N SER A 55 11.35 3.82 11.91
CA SER A 55 10.47 3.91 10.73
C SER A 55 10.82 2.94 9.59
N PRO A 56 12.10 2.71 9.24
CA PRO A 56 12.44 1.70 8.22
C PRO A 56 12.00 0.29 8.59
N THR A 57 12.11 -0.07 9.88
CA THR A 57 11.69 -1.39 10.39
C THR A 57 10.17 -1.55 10.32
N ALA A 58 9.42 -0.51 10.69
CA ALA A 58 7.97 -0.48 10.58
C ALA A 58 7.49 -0.59 9.12
N ALA A 59 8.14 0.13 8.18
CA ALA A 59 7.84 0.04 6.75
C ALA A 59 8.04 -1.38 6.23
N ALA A 60 9.17 -2.01 6.58
CA ALA A 60 9.45 -3.39 6.20
C ALA A 60 8.46 -4.39 6.79
N ALA A 61 7.99 -4.17 8.03
CA ALA A 61 6.97 -5.02 8.65
C ALA A 61 5.61 -4.91 7.94
N LEU A 62 5.18 -3.69 7.60
CA LEU A 62 3.94 -3.46 6.83
C LEU A 62 4.02 -4.03 5.41
N ALA A 63 5.15 -3.87 4.72
CA ALA A 63 5.35 -4.49 3.41
C ALA A 63 5.22 -6.03 3.48
N ARG A 64 5.86 -6.67 4.46
CA ARG A 64 5.72 -8.13 4.68
C ARG A 64 4.29 -8.56 5.00
N LEU A 65 3.55 -7.76 5.77
CA LEU A 65 2.13 -8.01 6.02
C LEU A 65 1.33 -7.94 4.71
N ARG A 66 1.59 -6.96 3.87
CA ARG A 66 0.92 -6.83 2.57
C ARG A 66 1.23 -8.00 1.63
N ASP A 67 2.46 -8.49 1.66
CA ASP A 67 2.94 -9.63 0.88
C ASP A 67 2.26 -10.94 1.30
N SER A 68 2.11 -11.17 2.61
CA SER A 68 1.41 -12.35 3.14
C SER A 68 -0.08 -12.37 2.77
N GLN A 69 -0.65 -11.21 2.50
CA GLN A 69 -2.04 -11.02 2.05
C GLN A 69 -2.20 -11.05 0.51
N SER A 70 -1.15 -11.35 -0.27
CA SER A 70 -1.22 -11.31 -1.74
C SER A 70 -2.01 -12.43 -2.38
N GLY A 71 -2.12 -13.59 -1.71
CA GLY A 71 -2.71 -14.79 -2.29
C GLY A 71 -1.98 -15.34 -3.52
N LEU A 72 -0.77 -14.82 -3.83
CA LEU A 72 0.03 -15.27 -4.97
C LEU A 72 0.79 -16.55 -4.59
N PRO A 73 0.72 -17.63 -5.40
CA PRO A 73 1.27 -18.95 -5.05
C PRO A 73 2.77 -18.94 -4.73
N SER A 74 3.51 -18.05 -5.37
CA SER A 74 4.96 -17.94 -5.21
C SER A 74 5.35 -16.88 -4.18
N GLY A 75 4.40 -16.14 -3.59
CA GLY A 75 4.66 -14.87 -2.89
C GLY A 75 5.15 -13.77 -3.83
N CYS A 76 5.12 -12.53 -3.36
CA CYS A 76 5.83 -11.40 -3.98
C CYS A 76 6.53 -10.64 -2.86
N ILE A 77 7.85 -10.55 -2.89
CA ILE A 77 8.61 -9.81 -1.88
C ILE A 77 8.63 -8.33 -2.27
N SER A 78 7.94 -7.51 -1.50
CA SER A 78 7.95 -6.07 -1.67
C SER A 78 9.26 -5.47 -1.15
N GLN A 79 9.80 -4.53 -1.91
CA GLN A 79 11.01 -3.80 -1.55
C GLN A 79 10.67 -2.35 -1.20
N VAL A 80 10.87 -1.99 0.06
CA VAL A 80 10.68 -0.60 0.55
C VAL A 80 11.71 0.33 -0.10
N ILE A 81 11.26 1.50 -0.52
CA ILE A 81 12.11 2.59 -1.02
C ILE A 81 12.54 3.44 0.18
N GLY A 82 13.71 3.14 0.75
CA GLY A 82 14.15 3.74 2.03
C GLY A 82 14.13 5.27 2.09
N SER A 83 14.42 5.96 0.97
CA SER A 83 14.41 7.42 0.89
C SER A 83 13.01 8.05 0.99
N THR A 84 11.94 7.25 0.93
CA THR A 84 10.54 7.72 1.01
C THR A 84 9.92 7.49 2.38
N VAL A 85 10.65 6.84 3.29
CA VAL A 85 10.17 6.55 4.64
C VAL A 85 10.16 7.84 5.44
N VAL A 86 8.98 8.28 5.85
CA VAL A 86 8.75 9.53 6.58
C VAL A 86 7.84 9.25 7.77
N LEU A 87 8.23 9.80 8.92
CA LEU A 87 7.41 9.94 10.11
C LEU A 87 7.33 11.43 10.44
N ASP A 88 6.14 11.99 10.39
CA ASP A 88 5.87 13.39 10.70
C ASP A 88 4.57 13.55 11.52
N ASP A 89 4.19 14.78 11.81
CA ASP A 89 2.97 15.10 12.56
C ASP A 89 1.68 14.63 11.85
N GLY A 90 1.74 14.39 10.53
CA GLY A 90 0.66 13.86 9.70
C GLY A 90 0.61 12.34 9.65
N GLY A 91 1.58 11.64 10.27
CA GLY A 91 1.60 10.19 10.45
C GLY A 91 2.83 9.52 9.85
N PHE A 92 2.69 8.23 9.54
CA PHE A 92 3.77 7.42 9.00
C PHE A 92 3.50 7.06 7.53
N GLY A 93 4.50 7.19 6.66
CA GLY A 93 4.35 6.92 5.25
C GLY A 93 5.63 6.43 4.58
N PHE A 94 5.47 5.68 3.50
CA PHE A 94 6.58 5.15 2.69
C PHE A 94 6.08 4.63 1.34
N GLU A 95 7.00 4.40 0.42
CA GLU A 95 6.72 3.74 -0.87
C GLU A 95 7.47 2.40 -0.94
N PHE A 96 6.94 1.46 -1.72
CA PHE A 96 7.58 0.18 -2.02
C PHE A 96 7.25 -0.31 -3.43
N LEU A 97 8.12 -1.18 -3.93
CA LEU A 97 7.94 -1.86 -5.22
C LEU A 97 7.60 -3.33 -4.99
N THR A 98 6.62 -3.86 -5.71
CA THR A 98 6.23 -5.27 -5.64
C THR A 98 6.33 -5.90 -7.03
N PRO A 99 7.11 -6.98 -7.19
CA PRO A 99 7.04 -7.82 -8.39
C PRO A 99 5.62 -8.35 -8.64
N LEU A 100 5.19 -8.40 -9.90
CA LEU A 100 3.89 -8.96 -10.26
C LEU A 100 3.96 -10.43 -10.71
N THR A 101 5.16 -10.95 -10.95
CA THR A 101 5.39 -12.29 -11.53
C THR A 101 6.12 -13.26 -10.60
N GLY A 102 5.89 -13.17 -9.29
CA GLY A 102 6.40 -14.11 -8.29
C GLY A 102 7.78 -13.78 -7.70
N ASN A 103 8.21 -14.61 -6.74
CA ASN A 103 9.47 -14.45 -6.00
C ASN A 103 10.71 -14.76 -6.88
N GLY A 104 11.62 -13.80 -7.00
CA GLY A 104 12.90 -13.95 -7.71
C GLY A 104 13.22 -12.81 -8.67
N LEU A 105 12.24 -11.96 -8.95
CA LEU A 105 12.43 -10.72 -9.70
C LEU A 105 12.90 -9.61 -8.74
N ASP A 106 14.06 -8.99 -8.98
CA ASP A 106 14.43 -7.74 -8.33
C ASP A 106 13.54 -6.61 -8.91
N PRO A 107 12.62 -6.03 -8.13
CA PRO A 107 11.70 -5.02 -8.65
C PRO A 107 12.40 -3.73 -9.10
N LYS A 108 13.64 -3.47 -8.69
CA LYS A 108 14.40 -2.30 -9.17
C LYS A 108 15.04 -2.52 -10.54
N ALA A 109 15.30 -3.77 -10.91
CA ALA A 109 15.93 -4.15 -12.17
C ALA A 109 14.92 -4.66 -13.22
N ALA A 110 13.67 -4.88 -12.81
CA ALA A 110 12.62 -5.40 -13.66
C ALA A 110 12.01 -4.35 -14.59
N SER A 111 11.33 -4.84 -15.63
CA SER A 111 10.48 -3.98 -16.47
C SER A 111 9.42 -3.28 -15.61
N PRO A 112 9.21 -1.96 -15.80
CA PRO A 112 8.15 -1.21 -15.10
C PRO A 112 6.74 -1.78 -15.30
N ASP A 113 6.51 -2.59 -16.34
CA ASP A 113 5.24 -3.28 -16.57
C ASP A 113 4.99 -4.47 -15.63
N LEU A 114 6.07 -5.04 -15.10
CA LEU A 114 6.05 -6.22 -14.22
C LEU A 114 6.19 -5.84 -12.75
N VAL A 115 6.19 -4.55 -12.44
CA VAL A 115 6.35 -4.01 -11.10
C VAL A 115 5.16 -3.14 -10.77
N ARG A 116 4.71 -3.25 -9.53
CA ARG A 116 3.75 -2.35 -8.94
C ARG A 116 4.48 -1.40 -8.00
N HIS A 117 4.28 -0.10 -8.21
CA HIS A 117 4.69 0.93 -7.26
C HIS A 117 3.53 1.22 -6.32
N SER A 118 3.79 1.16 -5.01
CA SER A 118 2.78 1.47 -4.00
C SER A 118 3.27 2.51 -3.01
N LEU A 119 2.39 3.42 -2.65
CA LEU A 119 2.47 4.37 -1.56
C LEU A 119 1.63 3.88 -0.39
N VAL A 120 2.17 4.07 0.80
CA VAL A 120 1.54 3.74 2.08
C VAL A 120 1.40 4.99 2.92
N ARG A 121 0.21 5.14 3.52
CA ARG A 121 -0.02 6.09 4.60
C ARG A 121 -0.67 5.36 5.76
N VAL A 122 -0.19 5.66 6.95
CA VAL A 122 -0.62 5.03 8.19
C VAL A 122 -1.06 6.11 9.16
N ALA A 123 -2.28 5.99 9.66
CA ALA A 123 -2.84 6.86 10.67
C ALA A 123 -3.24 6.03 11.89
N SER A 124 -3.01 6.58 13.08
CA SER A 124 -3.61 6.04 14.30
C SER A 124 -5.09 6.42 14.35
N ALA A 125 -5.95 5.48 14.69
CA ALA A 125 -7.35 5.70 15.03
C ALA A 125 -7.57 5.46 16.53
N ALA A 126 -8.79 5.73 17.00
CA ALA A 126 -9.17 5.47 18.37
C ALA A 126 -8.92 4.00 18.78
N ASP A 127 -8.73 3.78 20.08
CA ASP A 127 -8.70 2.44 20.69
C ASP A 127 -7.59 1.50 20.18
N GLY A 128 -6.41 2.06 19.87
CA GLY A 128 -5.24 1.28 19.48
C GLY A 128 -5.31 0.68 18.07
N VAL A 129 -6.25 1.18 17.27
CA VAL A 129 -6.45 0.78 15.88
C VAL A 129 -5.50 1.56 14.97
N VAL A 130 -4.95 0.88 13.98
CA VAL A 130 -4.17 1.50 12.91
C VAL A 130 -4.97 1.44 11.61
N LEU A 131 -5.08 2.56 10.91
CA LEU A 131 -5.61 2.62 9.55
C LEU A 131 -4.46 2.73 8.57
N VAL A 132 -4.44 1.87 7.56
CA VAL A 132 -3.44 1.85 6.52
C VAL A 132 -4.09 2.06 5.16
N LEU A 133 -3.68 3.11 4.47
CA LEU A 133 -3.95 3.33 3.06
C LEU A 133 -2.85 2.65 2.24
N TRP A 134 -3.26 1.80 1.30
CA TRP A 134 -2.42 1.30 0.23
C TRP A 134 -2.90 1.92 -1.08
N ALA A 135 -2.09 2.78 -1.66
CA ALA A 135 -2.32 3.38 -2.97
C ALA A 135 -1.25 2.84 -3.92
N GLY A 136 -1.59 2.34 -5.11
CA GLY A 136 -0.55 1.92 -6.03
C GLY A 136 -1.01 1.64 -7.43
N ALA A 137 -0.06 1.69 -8.35
CA ALA A 137 -0.25 1.48 -9.77
C ALA A 137 0.91 0.62 -10.31
N ARG A 138 0.83 0.23 -11.57
CA ARG A 138 2.00 -0.29 -12.29
C ARG A 138 3.09 0.78 -12.33
N SER A 139 4.36 0.40 -12.25
CA SER A 139 5.46 1.38 -12.26
C SER A 139 5.49 2.21 -13.55
N ALA A 140 5.18 1.62 -14.72
CA ALA A 140 5.02 2.37 -15.95
C ALA A 140 3.95 3.48 -15.85
N ASP A 141 2.78 3.18 -15.30
CA ASP A 141 1.69 4.16 -15.12
C ASP A 141 2.01 5.18 -14.03
N TRP A 142 2.69 4.74 -12.99
CA TRP A 142 3.15 5.57 -11.88
C TRP A 142 4.06 6.69 -12.41
N ASP A 143 5.05 6.31 -13.23
CA ASP A 143 6.00 7.23 -13.86
C ASP A 143 5.34 8.08 -14.96
N ALA A 144 4.27 7.58 -15.59
CA ALA A 144 3.47 8.32 -16.57
C ALA A 144 2.52 9.37 -15.95
N GLY A 145 2.47 9.50 -14.62
CA GLY A 145 1.75 10.56 -13.92
C GLY A 145 0.78 10.09 -12.83
N ALA A 146 0.37 8.82 -12.84
CA ALA A 146 -0.55 8.29 -11.83
C ALA A 146 0.03 8.38 -10.41
N GLY A 147 1.36 8.32 -10.27
CA GLY A 147 2.03 8.47 -8.98
C GLY A 147 1.79 9.82 -8.32
N ASN A 148 1.68 10.91 -9.09
CA ASN A 148 1.42 12.23 -8.53
C ASN A 148 -0.03 12.34 -8.04
N GLU A 149 -1.00 11.88 -8.83
CA GLU A 149 -2.42 11.86 -8.44
C GLU A 149 -2.63 11.01 -7.18
N LEU A 150 -1.97 9.84 -7.11
CA LEU A 150 -2.05 8.97 -5.94
C LEU A 150 -1.42 9.58 -4.70
N ARG A 151 -0.29 10.30 -4.82
CA ARG A 151 0.32 11.04 -3.70
C ARG A 151 -0.58 12.16 -3.20
N GLU A 152 -1.15 12.95 -4.10
CA GLU A 152 -2.09 14.01 -3.73
C GLU A 152 -3.31 13.45 -3.01
N ALA A 153 -3.93 12.39 -3.55
CA ALA A 153 -5.05 11.72 -2.89
C ALA A 153 -4.64 11.16 -1.51
N ALA A 154 -3.50 10.49 -1.41
CA ALA A 154 -3.02 9.90 -0.16
C ALA A 154 -2.66 10.93 0.90
N ASN A 155 -2.22 12.13 0.53
CA ASN A 155 -1.96 13.21 1.49
C ASN A 155 -3.26 13.69 2.16
N THR A 156 -4.43 13.47 1.56
CA THR A 156 -5.73 13.76 2.21
C THR A 156 -6.17 12.67 3.21
N PHE A 157 -5.47 11.53 3.27
CA PHE A 157 -5.76 10.44 4.20
C PHE A 157 -5.27 10.73 5.63
N ALA A 158 -4.37 11.71 5.81
CA ALA A 158 -3.92 12.13 7.12
C ALA A 158 -5.09 12.77 7.90
N ALA A 159 -5.62 12.01 8.86
CA ALA A 159 -6.63 12.50 9.78
C ALA A 159 -6.02 13.58 10.66
N THR A 160 -6.69 14.74 10.70
CA THR A 160 -6.49 15.80 11.68
C THR A 160 -6.14 15.22 13.06
N PRO A 161 -5.09 15.71 13.75
CA PRO A 161 -4.80 15.24 15.10
C PRO A 161 -6.06 15.46 15.98
N PRO A 162 -6.36 14.57 16.93
CA PRO A 162 -7.44 14.82 17.87
C PRO A 162 -7.15 16.16 18.55
N SER A 163 -8.05 17.14 18.38
CA SER A 163 -8.04 18.36 19.15
C SER A 163 -8.03 17.98 20.62
N ARG A 164 -6.95 18.33 21.33
CA ARG A 164 -6.87 18.21 22.80
C ARG A 164 -7.96 19.02 23.47
#